data_AF-A0A1I7SUC8-F1
#
_entry.id   AF-A0A1I7SUC8-F1
#
_cell.length_a   1.000
_cell.length_b   1.000
_cell.length_c   1.000
_cell.angle_alpha   90.00
_cell.angle_beta   90.00
_cell.angle_gamma   90.00
#
_symmetry.space_group_name_H-M   'P 1'
#
loop_
_entity.id
_entity.type
_entity.pdbx_description
1 polymer ?
#
loop_
_entity_poly.entity_id
_entity_poly.type
_entity_poly.pdbx_seq_one_letter_code
_entity_poly.pdbx_strand_id
1 'polypeptide(L)'
;MRVWVASLILYCSVYIICELFRFLLGRKILNVNEKYLPLVLEFIGTVQVCAPMFDVNIVLQTYGIQGVVIEITFIELMNLVLLRDASADPCPFIIGFIKKQVSAQKLFAFVGIQFLAAYLSYVFVLGFWKLGMHPKHSEFLHEDCESDLSVTMLFGSLVEAGGLIANKLAEVYLEGKIVTQRILQFAIALVAALVTVLGIFYTGMYANPIVAWACTFNCGGVPHLDHFVVYWISPIVAHLAIEKIISHGHAEAKLDASKKTE
;
A
#
# COMPACT_ATOMS: atom_id res chain seq x y z
N MET A 1 1.42 3.74 -28.65
CA MET A 1 1.22 2.70 -27.61
C MET A 1 -0.01 3.08 -26.79
N ARG A 2 -0.84 2.14 -26.33
CA ARG A 2 -1.96 2.47 -25.43
C ARG A 2 -1.43 2.71 -24.02
N VAL A 3 -2.08 3.57 -23.22
CA VAL A 3 -1.67 3.86 -21.82
C VAL A 3 -1.51 2.57 -21.03
N TRP A 4 -2.48 1.63 -21.08
CA TRP A 4 -2.38 0.31 -20.43
C TRP A 4 -1.09 -0.46 -20.71
N VAL A 5 -0.55 -0.35 -21.92
CA VAL A 5 0.69 -1.05 -22.28
C VAL A 5 1.89 -0.37 -21.64
N ALA A 6 1.89 0.97 -21.60
CA ALA A 6 2.94 1.74 -20.94
C ALA A 6 2.94 1.50 -19.42
N SER A 7 1.76 1.53 -18.81
CA SER A 7 1.49 1.16 -17.41
C SER A 7 1.96 -0.25 -17.08
N LEU A 8 1.59 -1.24 -17.90
CA LEU A 8 2.03 -2.61 -17.70
C LEU A 8 3.55 -2.76 -17.80
N ILE A 9 4.21 -2.06 -18.72
CA ILE A 9 5.67 -2.05 -18.81
C ILE A 9 6.28 -1.45 -17.53
N LEU A 10 5.69 -0.39 -16.97
CA LEU A 10 6.13 0.19 -15.70
C LEU A 10 6.04 -0.85 -14.59
N TYR A 11 4.87 -1.44 -14.39
CA TYR A 11 4.65 -2.42 -13.33
C TYR A 11 5.58 -3.62 -13.50
N CYS A 12 5.65 -4.20 -14.70
CA CYS A 12 6.54 -5.32 -14.98
C CYS A 12 8.00 -4.96 -14.69
N SER A 13 8.46 -3.75 -15.05
CA SER A 13 9.82 -3.32 -14.74
C SER A 13 10.08 -3.28 -13.23
N VAL A 14 9.15 -2.71 -12.45
CA VAL A 14 9.23 -2.64 -10.99
C VAL A 14 9.29 -4.04 -10.38
N TYR A 15 8.30 -4.90 -10.69
CA TYR A 15 8.21 -6.25 -10.13
C TYR A 15 9.40 -7.13 -10.54
N ILE A 16 9.85 -7.07 -11.79
CA ILE A 16 11.01 -7.84 -12.26
C ILE A 16 12.29 -7.38 -11.55
N ILE A 17 12.51 -6.06 -11.42
CA ILE A 17 13.68 -5.52 -10.72
C ILE A 17 13.66 -5.95 -9.25
N CYS A 18 12.52 -5.81 -8.57
CA CYS A 18 12.38 -6.20 -7.17
C CYS A 18 12.61 -7.70 -6.96
N GLU A 19 12.01 -8.56 -7.80
CA GLU A 19 12.23 -10.01 -7.72
C GLU A 19 13.66 -10.40 -8.09
N LEU A 20 14.31 -9.71 -9.02
CA LEU A 20 15.72 -9.92 -9.33
C LEU A 20 16.58 -9.60 -8.11
N PHE A 21 16.35 -8.48 -7.43
CA PHE A 21 17.08 -8.15 -6.20
C PHE A 21 16.85 -9.21 -5.10
N ARG A 22 15.61 -9.64 -4.87
CA ARG A 22 15.32 -10.73 -3.91
C ARG A 22 16.01 -12.03 -4.30
N PHE A 23 16.03 -12.37 -5.58
CA PHE A 23 16.73 -13.55 -6.08
C PHE A 23 18.24 -13.46 -5.85
N LEU A 24 18.87 -12.32 -6.15
CA LEU A 24 20.31 -12.10 -5.94
C LEU A 24 20.69 -12.16 -4.45
N LEU A 25 19.83 -11.65 -3.56
CA LEU A 25 19.98 -11.79 -2.11
C LEU A 25 19.86 -13.24 -1.66
N GLY A 26 18.82 -13.96 -2.12
CA GLY A 26 18.60 -15.37 -1.78
C GLY A 26 19.72 -16.30 -2.28
N ARG A 27 20.36 -15.96 -3.41
CA ARG A 27 21.56 -16.64 -3.93
C ARG A 27 22.86 -16.21 -3.26
N LYS A 28 22.81 -15.28 -2.31
CA LYS A 28 23.98 -14.67 -1.64
C LYS A 28 25.00 -14.05 -2.62
N ILE A 29 24.54 -13.64 -3.81
CA ILE A 29 25.36 -12.91 -4.79
C ILE A 29 25.57 -11.48 -4.30
N LEU A 30 24.49 -10.86 -3.78
CA LEU A 30 24.59 -9.65 -2.98
C LEU A 30 24.88 -10.04 -1.53
N ASN A 31 26.12 -9.87 -1.10
CA ASN A 31 26.56 -10.24 0.25
C ASN A 31 26.09 -9.21 1.28
N VAL A 32 24.82 -9.32 1.68
CA VAL A 32 24.22 -8.52 2.76
C VAL A 32 24.31 -9.30 4.06
N ASN A 33 24.75 -8.64 5.13
CA ASN A 33 24.75 -9.24 6.46
C ASN A 33 23.31 -9.62 6.85
N GLU A 34 23.11 -10.85 7.33
CA GLU A 34 21.81 -11.38 7.76
C GLU A 34 21.06 -10.45 8.74
N LYS A 35 21.79 -9.68 9.56
CA LYS A 35 21.23 -8.66 10.45
C LYS A 35 20.47 -7.55 9.71
N TYR A 36 20.93 -7.16 8.53
CA TYR A 36 20.34 -6.07 7.73
C TYR A 36 19.42 -6.57 6.62
N LEU A 37 19.39 -7.89 6.35
CA LEU A 37 18.55 -8.47 5.32
C LEU A 37 17.07 -8.06 5.43
N PRO A 38 16.44 -8.03 6.62
CA PRO A 38 15.05 -7.57 6.75
C PRO A 38 14.83 -6.11 6.33
N LEU A 39 15.78 -5.21 6.59
CA LEU A 39 15.70 -3.81 6.15
C LEU A 39 15.81 -3.68 4.63
N VAL A 40 16.67 -4.50 4.01
CA VAL A 40 16.81 -4.52 2.55
C VAL A 40 15.55 -5.10 1.89
N LEU A 41 14.95 -6.15 2.47
CA LEU A 41 13.69 -6.69 1.98
C LEU A 41 12.55 -5.67 2.14
N GLU A 42 12.51 -4.95 3.27
CA GLU A 42 11.55 -3.88 3.49
C GLU A 42 11.71 -2.75 2.45
N PHE A 43 12.96 -2.37 2.14
CA PHE A 43 13.27 -1.41 1.08
C PHE A 43 12.68 -1.86 -0.27
N ILE A 44 12.99 -3.10 -0.68
CA ILE A 44 12.53 -3.65 -1.97
C ILE A 44 11.00 -3.74 -1.99
N GLY A 45 10.38 -4.19 -0.91
CA GLY A 45 8.92 -4.28 -0.80
C GLY A 45 8.25 -2.91 -0.87
N THR A 46 8.81 -1.91 -0.19
CA THR A 46 8.28 -0.55 -0.23
C THR A 46 8.41 0.07 -1.62
N VAL A 47 9.52 -0.18 -2.33
CA VAL A 47 9.66 0.25 -3.73
C VAL A 47 8.58 -0.38 -4.60
N GLN A 48 8.37 -1.69 -4.44
CA GLN A 48 7.39 -2.47 -5.20
C GLN A 48 5.96 -1.97 -4.99
N VAL A 49 5.59 -1.58 -3.77
CA VAL A 49 4.25 -1.07 -3.45
C VAL A 49 4.09 0.38 -3.91
N CYS A 50 5.07 1.26 -3.66
CA CYS A 50 4.92 2.69 -3.94
C CYS A 50 5.04 3.03 -5.44
N ALA A 51 5.95 2.39 -6.18
CA ALA A 51 6.25 2.82 -7.56
C ALA A 51 5.06 2.68 -8.52
N PRO A 52 4.27 1.59 -8.52
CA PRO A 52 3.09 1.47 -9.38
C PRO A 52 2.01 2.52 -9.09
N MET A 53 1.91 3.01 -7.85
CA MET A 53 0.84 3.91 -7.42
C MET A 53 0.90 5.29 -8.07
N PHE A 54 2.07 5.72 -8.55
CA PHE A 54 2.19 6.97 -9.31
C PHE A 54 1.46 6.95 -10.66
N ASP A 55 1.11 5.78 -11.19
CA ASP A 55 0.43 5.64 -12.48
C ASP A 55 -1.10 5.66 -12.38
N VAL A 56 -1.65 5.54 -11.16
CA VAL A 56 -3.09 5.39 -10.91
C VAL A 56 -3.88 6.58 -11.45
N ASN A 57 -3.40 7.81 -11.24
CA ASN A 57 -4.06 9.00 -11.75
C ASN A 57 -4.03 9.08 -13.29
N ILE A 58 -2.98 8.57 -13.95
CA ILE A 58 -2.89 8.49 -15.42
C ILE A 58 -3.96 7.53 -15.95
N VAL A 59 -4.13 6.36 -15.30
CA VAL A 59 -5.15 5.38 -15.64
C VAL A 59 -6.55 5.92 -15.37
N LEU A 60 -6.77 6.57 -14.23
CA LEU A 60 -8.05 7.18 -13.87
C LEU A 60 -8.50 8.22 -14.91
N GLN A 61 -7.61 9.14 -15.31
CA GLN A 61 -7.93 10.16 -16.31
C GLN A 61 -8.19 9.56 -17.71
N THR A 62 -7.58 8.42 -18.03
CA THR A 62 -7.68 7.82 -19.37
C THR A 62 -8.84 6.83 -19.51
N TYR A 63 -9.08 6.02 -18.47
CA TYR A 63 -9.98 4.87 -18.51
C TYR A 63 -11.08 4.93 -17.43
N GLY A 64 -11.05 5.95 -16.58
CA GLY A 64 -12.00 6.12 -15.49
C GLY A 64 -11.90 5.04 -14.42
N ILE A 65 -12.94 4.96 -13.61
CA ILE A 65 -13.03 4.05 -12.46
C ILE A 65 -12.84 2.58 -12.86
N GLN A 66 -13.39 2.18 -14.01
CA GLN A 66 -13.25 0.80 -14.50
C GLN A 66 -11.79 0.42 -14.73
N GLY A 67 -10.98 1.37 -15.21
CA GLY A 67 -9.55 1.18 -15.33
C GLY A 67 -8.90 0.98 -13.97
N VAL A 68 -9.12 1.92 -13.05
CA VAL A 68 -8.55 1.83 -11.70
C VAL A 68 -8.89 0.50 -11.01
N VAL A 69 -10.11 -0.02 -11.16
CA VAL A 69 -10.45 -1.35 -10.60
C VAL A 69 -9.53 -2.44 -11.15
N ILE A 70 -9.29 -2.48 -12.47
CA ILE A 70 -8.43 -3.48 -13.11
C ILE A 70 -6.97 -3.29 -12.65
N GLU A 71 -6.49 -2.05 -12.66
CA GLU A 71 -5.13 -1.68 -12.28
C GLU A 71 -4.83 -2.06 -10.82
N ILE A 72 -5.63 -1.55 -9.88
CA ILE A 72 -5.44 -1.80 -8.45
C ILE A 72 -5.61 -3.28 -8.13
N THR A 73 -6.58 -3.98 -8.76
CA THR A 73 -6.70 -5.44 -8.57
C THR A 73 -5.41 -6.16 -9.00
N PHE A 74 -4.80 -5.74 -10.11
CA PHE A 74 -3.53 -6.31 -10.56
C PHE A 74 -2.38 -6.00 -9.60
N ILE A 75 -2.23 -4.73 -9.20
CA ILE A 75 -1.17 -4.28 -8.27
C ILE A 75 -1.29 -5.02 -6.94
N GLU A 76 -2.48 -5.05 -6.33
CA GLU A 76 -2.72 -5.72 -5.05
C GLU A 76 -2.53 -7.23 -5.15
N LEU A 77 -2.96 -7.86 -6.25
CA LEU A 77 -2.71 -9.29 -6.46
C LEU A 77 -1.21 -9.60 -6.55
N MET A 78 -0.45 -8.76 -7.26
CA MET A 78 1.00 -8.93 -7.35
C MET A 78 1.66 -8.70 -5.98
N ASN A 79 1.22 -7.71 -5.21
CA ASN A 79 1.73 -7.47 -3.86
C ASN A 79 1.42 -8.65 -2.92
N LEU A 80 0.21 -9.20 -2.93
CA LEU A 80 -0.16 -10.38 -2.15
C LEU A 80 0.66 -11.64 -2.47
N VAL A 81 1.20 -11.73 -3.69
CA VAL A 81 2.01 -12.88 -4.15
C VAL A 81 3.51 -12.64 -3.95
N LEU A 82 4.00 -11.43 -4.20
CA LEU A 82 5.43 -11.14 -4.34
C LEU A 82 6.04 -10.34 -3.19
N LEU A 83 5.24 -9.68 -2.33
CA LEU A 83 5.76 -8.82 -1.26
C LEU A 83 6.51 -9.63 -0.17
N ARG A 84 6.07 -10.86 0.09
CA ARG A 84 6.68 -11.87 0.99
C ARG A 84 6.98 -11.32 2.40
N ASP A 85 8.25 -11.12 2.73
CA ASP A 85 8.74 -10.80 4.09
C ASP A 85 8.78 -9.29 4.39
N ALA A 86 8.33 -8.45 3.45
CA ALA A 86 8.24 -7.01 3.65
C ALA A 86 6.83 -6.60 4.11
N SER A 87 6.76 -5.61 4.99
CA SER A 87 5.47 -5.01 5.37
C SER A 87 5.03 -3.94 4.38
N ALA A 88 5.97 -3.12 3.89
CA ALA A 88 5.72 -1.95 3.03
C ALA A 88 4.65 -0.99 3.58
N ASP A 89 4.50 -0.96 4.90
CA ASP A 89 3.54 -0.15 5.64
C ASP A 89 4.18 0.24 6.99
N PRO A 90 4.17 1.52 7.38
CA PRO A 90 4.69 1.95 8.68
C PRO A 90 3.78 1.55 9.86
N CYS A 91 2.48 1.30 9.64
CA CYS A 91 1.51 1.05 10.71
C CYS A 91 1.89 -0.13 11.61
N PRO A 92 2.29 -1.31 11.09
CA PRO A 92 2.69 -2.44 11.94
C PRO A 92 3.87 -2.12 12.87
N PHE A 93 4.85 -1.33 12.43
CA PHE A 93 5.99 -0.94 13.26
C PHE A 93 5.58 0.08 14.33
N ILE A 94 4.76 1.07 13.98
CA ILE A 94 4.26 2.10 14.91
C ILE A 94 3.41 1.44 15.99
N ILE A 95 2.46 0.58 15.59
CA ILE A 95 1.57 -0.12 16.51
C ILE A 95 2.34 -1.09 17.39
N GLY A 96 3.30 -1.83 16.81
CA GLY A 96 4.21 -2.68 17.56
C GLY A 96 4.99 -1.90 18.61
N PHE A 97 5.42 -0.67 18.31
CA PHE A 97 6.10 0.20 19.28
C PHE A 97 5.14 0.69 20.38
N ILE A 98 3.93 1.14 20.03
CA ILE A 98 2.89 1.55 20.99
C ILE A 98 2.58 0.40 21.97
N LYS A 99 2.52 -0.83 21.46
CA LYS A 99 2.29 -2.06 22.24
C LYS A 99 3.54 -2.60 22.94
N LYS A 100 4.68 -1.93 22.84
CA LYS A 100 5.99 -2.35 23.41
C LYS A 100 6.50 -3.69 22.89
N GLN A 101 6.08 -4.09 21.69
CA GLN A 101 6.51 -5.32 20.99
C GLN A 101 7.69 -5.06 20.04
N VAL A 102 7.84 -3.82 19.58
CA VAL A 102 8.93 -3.37 18.70
C VAL A 102 9.76 -2.32 19.45
N SER A 103 11.09 -2.40 19.37
CA SER A 103 11.97 -1.40 19.98
C SER A 103 11.98 -0.09 19.17
N ALA A 104 12.27 1.03 19.82
CA ALA A 104 12.39 2.34 19.15
C ALA A 104 13.40 2.29 17.99
N GLN A 105 14.54 1.63 18.18
CA GLN A 105 15.57 1.47 17.15
C GLN A 105 15.03 0.74 15.91
N LYS A 106 14.26 -0.33 16.10
CA LYS A 106 13.66 -1.08 14.98
C LYS A 106 12.59 -0.24 14.28
N LEU A 107 11.75 0.48 15.03
CA LEU A 107 10.77 1.41 14.45
C LEU A 107 11.46 2.43 13.53
N PHE A 108 12.44 3.18 14.05
CA PHE A 108 13.11 4.22 13.27
C PHE A 108 13.87 3.65 12.06
N ALA A 109 14.49 2.48 12.20
CA ALA A 109 15.20 1.84 11.09
C ALA A 109 14.25 1.42 9.96
N PHE A 110 13.12 0.77 10.29
CA PHE A 110 12.17 0.30 9.29
C PHE A 110 11.36 1.44 8.66
N VAL A 111 10.86 2.39 9.45
CA VAL A 111 10.15 3.56 8.90
C VAL A 111 11.12 4.44 8.10
N GLY A 112 12.36 4.60 8.55
CA GLY A 112 13.39 5.33 7.81
C GLY A 112 13.72 4.70 6.46
N ILE A 113 13.84 3.36 6.40
CA ILE A 113 14.10 2.67 5.12
C ILE A 113 12.89 2.74 4.18
N GLN A 114 11.67 2.73 4.72
CA GLN A 114 10.43 2.93 3.97
C GLN A 114 10.39 4.32 3.32
N PHE A 115 10.75 5.39 4.05
CA PHE A 115 10.85 6.74 3.48
C PHE A 115 11.89 6.83 2.35
N LEU A 116 13.06 6.22 2.54
CA LEU A 116 14.09 6.19 1.49
C LEU A 116 13.58 5.45 0.24
N ALA A 117 12.93 4.30 0.43
CA ALA A 117 12.35 3.52 -0.66
C ALA A 117 11.25 4.29 -1.40
N ALA A 118 10.33 4.91 -0.67
CA ALA A 118 9.25 5.73 -1.22
C ALA A 118 9.78 6.89 -2.07
N TYR A 119 10.80 7.61 -1.58
CA TYR A 119 11.45 8.67 -2.35
C TYR A 119 12.12 8.12 -3.61
N LEU A 120 12.81 6.98 -3.51
CA LEU A 120 13.46 6.37 -4.68
C LEU A 120 12.45 5.78 -5.69
N SER A 121 11.26 5.36 -5.25
CA SER A 121 10.16 5.02 -6.15
C SER A 121 9.73 6.19 -7.01
N TYR A 122 9.56 7.38 -6.41
CA TYR A 122 9.28 8.60 -7.16
C TYR A 122 10.37 8.89 -8.21
N VAL A 123 11.65 8.87 -7.79
CA VAL A 123 12.78 9.10 -8.71
C VAL A 123 12.80 8.06 -9.84
N PHE A 124 12.54 6.80 -9.53
CA PHE A 124 12.46 5.72 -10.52
C PHE A 124 11.36 5.98 -11.54
N VAL A 125 10.15 6.31 -11.09
CA VAL A 125 9.01 6.57 -11.98
C VAL A 125 9.26 7.80 -12.85
N LEU A 126 9.81 8.89 -12.30
CA LEU A 126 10.20 10.05 -13.12
C LEU A 126 11.25 9.67 -14.18
N GLY A 127 12.24 8.86 -13.82
CA GLY A 127 13.24 8.35 -14.76
C GLY A 127 12.60 7.50 -15.87
N PHE A 128 11.66 6.65 -15.51
CA PHE A 128 10.90 5.82 -16.44
C PHE A 128 10.02 6.67 -17.38
N TRP A 129 9.31 7.66 -16.85
CA TRP A 129 8.49 8.59 -17.63
C TRP A 129 9.34 9.40 -18.63
N LYS A 130 10.57 9.78 -18.26
CA LYS A 130 11.53 10.46 -19.16
C LYS A 130 11.98 9.63 -20.35
N LEU A 131 11.76 8.31 -20.34
CA LEU A 131 11.98 7.45 -21.52
C LEU A 131 10.97 7.75 -22.65
N GLY A 132 9.94 8.56 -22.40
CA GLY A 132 9.04 9.06 -23.44
C GLY A 132 8.13 7.99 -24.04
N MET A 133 7.86 6.91 -23.28
CA MET A 133 7.08 5.77 -23.77
C MET A 133 5.63 6.11 -24.12
N HIS A 134 5.04 7.12 -23.48
CA HIS A 134 3.72 7.62 -23.81
C HIS A 134 3.63 9.14 -23.58
N PRO A 135 2.93 9.92 -24.43
CA PRO A 135 2.78 11.36 -24.26
C PRO A 135 2.23 11.80 -22.89
N LYS A 136 1.29 11.02 -22.34
CA LYS A 136 0.75 11.24 -20.97
C LYS A 136 1.82 11.26 -19.88
N HIS A 137 2.88 10.47 -20.00
CA HIS A 137 3.98 10.52 -19.03
C HIS A 137 4.69 11.88 -19.07
N SER A 138 4.86 12.45 -20.27
CA SER A 138 5.43 13.78 -20.43
C SER A 138 4.51 14.87 -19.90
N GLU A 139 3.19 14.75 -20.04
CA GLU A 139 2.24 15.69 -19.45
C GLU A 139 2.39 15.74 -17.91
N PHE A 140 2.33 14.59 -17.26
CA PHE A 140 2.48 14.46 -15.80
C PHE A 140 3.86 14.86 -15.27
N LEU A 141 4.91 14.76 -16.09
CA LEU A 141 6.25 15.24 -15.72
C LEU A 141 6.35 16.77 -15.59
N HIS A 142 5.46 17.52 -16.27
CA HIS A 142 5.49 18.99 -16.30
C HIS A 142 4.30 19.62 -15.56
N GLU A 143 3.37 18.79 -15.06
CA GLU A 143 2.23 19.23 -14.25
C GLU A 143 2.67 19.43 -12.80
N ASP A 144 2.16 20.49 -12.17
CA ASP A 144 2.36 20.68 -10.73
C ASP A 144 1.58 19.60 -9.98
N CYS A 145 2.24 18.90 -9.04
CA CYS A 145 1.55 17.87 -8.26
C CYS A 145 0.50 18.52 -7.34
N GLU A 146 -0.71 17.97 -7.33
CA GLU A 146 -1.78 18.29 -6.38
C GLU A 146 -2.06 17.09 -5.47
N SER A 147 -2.45 17.36 -4.22
CA SER A 147 -2.87 16.31 -3.28
C SER A 147 -4.24 15.76 -3.67
N ASP A 148 -4.42 14.44 -3.58
CA ASP A 148 -5.72 13.79 -3.83
C ASP A 148 -6.75 14.03 -2.71
N LEU A 149 -6.37 14.67 -1.60
CA LEU A 149 -7.31 15.05 -0.55
C LEU A 149 -8.14 16.27 -1.00
N SER A 150 -9.34 15.99 -1.48
CA SER A 150 -10.29 16.99 -2.02
C SER A 150 -11.38 17.42 -1.03
N VAL A 151 -11.36 16.85 0.19
CA VAL A 151 -12.38 17.01 1.21
C VAL A 151 -11.80 17.53 2.52
N THR A 152 -12.67 17.92 3.45
CA THR A 152 -12.24 18.35 4.79
C THR A 152 -11.43 17.26 5.50
N MET A 153 -10.45 17.67 6.31
CA MET A 153 -9.60 16.79 7.11
C MET A 153 -10.39 15.71 7.88
N LEU A 154 -11.50 16.07 8.52
CA LEU A 154 -12.31 15.09 9.27
C LEU A 154 -12.95 14.05 8.35
N PHE A 155 -13.56 14.49 7.25
CA PHE A 155 -14.19 13.57 6.31
C PHE A 155 -13.14 12.68 5.61
N GLY A 156 -12.01 13.24 5.19
CA GLY A 156 -10.90 12.47 4.62
C GLY A 156 -10.37 11.42 5.61
N SER A 157 -10.22 11.79 6.88
CA SER A 157 -9.83 10.84 7.93
C SER A 157 -10.83 9.69 8.05
N LEU A 158 -12.14 9.97 8.00
CA LEU A 158 -13.17 8.93 8.05
C LEU A 158 -13.15 8.01 6.83
N VAL A 159 -12.88 8.55 5.63
CA VAL A 159 -12.76 7.78 4.39
C VAL A 159 -11.58 6.81 4.48
N GLU A 160 -10.39 7.31 4.85
CA GLU A 160 -9.18 6.49 4.98
C GLU A 160 -9.32 5.40 6.05
N ALA A 161 -9.80 5.76 7.25
CA ALA A 161 -10.05 4.79 8.32
C ALA A 161 -11.11 3.75 7.91
N GLY A 162 -12.21 4.21 7.32
CA GLY A 162 -13.32 3.36 6.90
C GLY A 162 -12.90 2.37 5.83
N GLY A 163 -12.16 2.82 4.82
CA GLY A 163 -11.62 1.94 3.77
C GLY A 163 -10.66 0.89 4.32
N LEU A 164 -9.74 1.29 5.20
CA LEU A 164 -8.81 0.37 5.85
C LEU A 164 -9.56 -0.70 6.68
N ILE A 165 -10.51 -0.28 7.51
CA ILE A 165 -11.34 -1.19 8.31
C ILE A 165 -12.15 -2.13 7.41
N ALA A 166 -12.74 -1.62 6.34
CA ALA A 166 -13.51 -2.42 5.39
C ALA A 166 -12.64 -3.49 4.73
N ASN A 167 -11.45 -3.12 4.26
CA ASN A 167 -10.48 -4.07 3.69
C ASN A 167 -10.10 -5.16 4.71
N LYS A 168 -9.78 -4.79 5.95
CA LYS A 168 -9.41 -5.76 7.00
C LYS A 168 -10.55 -6.67 7.43
N LEU A 169 -11.77 -6.16 7.53
CA LEU A 169 -12.94 -7.01 7.81
C LEU A 169 -13.22 -7.98 6.67
N ALA A 170 -13.10 -7.53 5.42
CA ALA A 170 -13.29 -8.37 4.26
C ALA A 170 -12.21 -9.46 4.16
N GLU A 171 -10.94 -9.12 4.42
CA GLU A 171 -9.84 -10.09 4.48
C GLU A 171 -10.15 -11.21 5.48
N VAL A 172 -10.46 -10.88 6.74
CA VAL A 172 -10.81 -11.86 7.79
C VAL A 172 -12.03 -12.69 7.39
N TYR A 173 -13.06 -12.05 6.83
CA TYR A 173 -14.26 -12.75 6.39
C TYR A 173 -13.97 -13.75 5.26
N LEU A 174 -13.17 -13.36 4.27
CA LEU A 174 -12.84 -14.19 3.12
C LEU A 174 -11.91 -15.34 3.51
N GLU A 175 -10.94 -15.11 4.40
CA GLU A 175 -10.07 -16.16 4.95
C GLU A 175 -10.86 -17.29 5.64
N GLY A 176 -11.95 -16.94 6.33
CA GLY A 176 -12.85 -17.91 6.96
C GLY A 176 -13.76 -18.67 5.99
N LYS A 177 -13.81 -18.30 4.71
CA LYS A 177 -14.74 -18.86 3.70
C LYS A 177 -14.06 -19.54 2.53
N ILE A 178 -12.94 -18.99 2.06
CA ILE A 178 -12.27 -19.42 0.84
C ILE A 178 -11.02 -20.21 1.20
N VAL A 179 -11.08 -21.52 0.96
CA VAL A 179 -9.95 -22.43 1.24
C VAL A 179 -8.86 -22.31 0.17
N THR A 180 -9.23 -22.04 -1.09
CA THR A 180 -8.28 -21.97 -2.20
C THR A 180 -7.51 -20.66 -2.17
N GLN A 181 -6.23 -20.71 -1.79
CA GLN A 181 -5.38 -19.52 -1.62
C GLN A 181 -5.36 -18.58 -2.84
N ARG A 182 -5.32 -19.10 -4.07
CA ARG A 182 -5.34 -18.26 -5.28
C ARG A 182 -6.64 -17.47 -5.45
N ILE A 183 -7.77 -18.10 -5.12
CA ILE A 183 -9.09 -17.45 -5.19
C ILE A 183 -9.20 -16.42 -4.06
N LEU A 184 -8.70 -16.76 -2.87
CA LEU A 184 -8.66 -15.85 -1.72
C LEU A 184 -7.84 -14.59 -2.04
N GLN A 185 -6.62 -14.74 -2.55
CA GLN A 185 -5.76 -13.61 -2.92
C GLN A 185 -6.42 -12.72 -3.99
N PHE A 186 -7.03 -13.32 -5.02
CA PHE A 186 -7.76 -12.57 -6.03
C PHE A 186 -8.96 -11.82 -5.44
N ALA A 187 -9.73 -12.45 -4.55
CA ALA A 187 -10.88 -11.83 -3.91
C ALA A 187 -10.47 -10.66 -3.01
N ILE A 188 -9.40 -10.80 -2.22
CA ILE A 188 -8.86 -9.71 -1.39
C ILE A 188 -8.39 -8.55 -2.26
N ALA A 189 -7.63 -8.82 -3.34
CA ALA A 189 -7.17 -7.79 -4.27
C ALA A 189 -8.34 -7.04 -4.93
N LEU A 190 -9.39 -7.78 -5.34
CA LEU A 190 -10.58 -7.17 -5.91
C LEU A 190 -11.34 -6.31 -4.89
N VAL A 191 -11.45 -6.76 -3.64
CA VAL A 191 -12.06 -5.94 -2.58
C VAL A 191 -11.25 -4.66 -2.35
N ALA A 192 -9.92 -4.76 -2.28
CA ALA A 192 -9.05 -3.59 -2.13
C ALA A 192 -9.27 -2.59 -3.28
N ALA A 193 -9.38 -3.06 -4.52
CA ALA A 193 -9.69 -2.22 -5.68
C ALA A 193 -11.07 -1.56 -5.58
N LEU A 194 -12.10 -2.31 -5.14
CA LEU A 194 -13.45 -1.77 -4.95
C LEU A 194 -13.50 -0.72 -3.85
N VAL A 195 -12.81 -0.94 -2.72
CA VAL A 195 -12.70 0.04 -1.65
C VAL A 195 -11.95 1.28 -2.14
N THR A 196 -10.85 1.09 -2.87
CA THR A 196 -10.06 2.18 -3.46
C THR A 196 -10.94 3.10 -4.29
N VAL A 197 -11.73 2.56 -5.22
CA VAL A 197 -12.57 3.41 -6.09
C VAL A 197 -13.74 4.08 -5.38
N LEU A 198 -14.16 3.60 -4.21
CA LEU A 198 -15.15 4.28 -3.38
C LEU A 198 -14.57 5.53 -2.70
N GLY A 199 -13.27 5.53 -2.39
CA GLY A 199 -12.56 6.62 -1.72
C GLY A 199 -11.73 7.52 -2.63
N ILE A 200 -11.48 7.11 -3.88
CA ILE A 200 -10.46 7.71 -4.75
C ILE A 200 -10.65 9.20 -4.99
N PHE A 201 -11.89 9.65 -5.24
CA PHE A 201 -12.16 11.07 -5.50
C PHE A 201 -12.13 11.96 -4.25
N TYR A 202 -12.05 11.36 -3.06
CA TYR A 202 -12.02 12.09 -1.79
C TYR A 202 -10.60 12.22 -1.23
N THR A 203 -9.80 11.16 -1.35
CA THR A 203 -8.52 11.03 -0.66
C THR A 203 -7.44 10.31 -1.49
N GLY A 204 -7.76 9.82 -2.68
CA GLY A 204 -6.95 8.80 -3.36
C GLY A 204 -7.12 7.39 -2.79
N MET A 205 -7.62 7.27 -1.55
CA MET A 205 -7.87 6.01 -0.82
C MET A 205 -6.63 5.13 -0.73
N TYR A 206 -5.60 5.67 -0.10
CA TYR A 206 -4.31 5.01 -0.01
C TYR A 206 -4.27 3.92 1.06
N ALA A 207 -4.95 4.13 2.19
CA ALA A 207 -4.96 3.28 3.39
C ALA A 207 -3.57 2.86 3.91
N ASN A 208 -2.50 3.50 3.43
CA ASN A 208 -1.11 3.19 3.74
C ASN A 208 -0.33 4.52 3.81
N PRO A 209 0.18 4.90 5.00
CA PRO A 209 0.81 6.21 5.17
C PRO A 209 2.04 6.43 4.29
N ILE A 210 2.84 5.40 4.01
CA ILE A 210 4.05 5.60 3.20
C ILE A 210 3.73 5.76 1.72
N VAL A 211 2.70 5.10 1.22
CA VAL A 211 2.23 5.26 -0.16
C VAL A 211 1.63 6.66 -0.34
N ALA A 212 0.75 7.08 0.58
CA ALA A 212 0.19 8.43 0.56
C ALA A 212 1.29 9.49 0.64
N TRP A 213 2.32 9.28 1.46
CA TRP A 213 3.46 10.18 1.54
C TRP A 213 4.24 10.24 0.22
N ALA A 214 4.51 9.08 -0.41
CA ALA A 214 5.23 9.01 -1.68
C ALA A 214 4.50 9.78 -2.79
N CYS A 215 3.19 9.62 -2.90
CA CYS A 215 2.40 10.12 -4.01
C CYS A 215 1.95 11.59 -3.84
N THR A 216 1.73 12.04 -2.59
CA THR A 216 1.01 13.31 -2.37
C THR A 216 1.67 14.27 -1.37
N PHE A 217 2.71 13.86 -0.65
CA PHE A 217 3.35 14.76 0.32
C PHE A 217 4.12 15.87 -0.40
N ASN A 218 3.99 17.12 0.08
CA ASN A 218 4.56 18.33 -0.53
C ASN A 218 3.96 18.69 -1.91
N CYS A 219 2.88 18.02 -2.32
CA CYS A 219 2.03 18.47 -3.43
C CYS A 219 1.14 19.64 -2.98
N GLY A 220 0.67 20.43 -3.94
CA GLY A 220 -0.21 21.58 -3.70
C GLY A 220 -1.60 21.20 -3.19
N GLY A 221 -2.36 22.21 -2.77
CA GLY A 221 -3.79 22.09 -2.47
C GLY A 221 -4.16 21.82 -1.01
N VAL A 222 -3.25 21.29 -0.19
CA VAL A 222 -3.58 20.85 1.18
C VAL A 222 -2.49 21.21 2.19
N PRO A 223 -2.83 21.70 3.41
CA PRO A 223 -1.86 21.90 4.49
C PRO A 223 -1.19 20.59 4.93
N HIS A 224 0.10 20.63 5.27
CA HIS A 224 0.83 19.44 5.76
C HIS A 224 0.21 18.79 7.00
N LEU A 225 -0.46 19.58 7.86
CA LEU A 225 -1.14 19.05 9.03
C LEU A 225 -2.33 18.16 8.63
N ASP A 226 -3.16 18.62 7.70
CA ASP A 226 -4.32 17.89 7.20
C ASP A 226 -3.87 16.58 6.54
N HIS A 227 -2.81 16.64 5.72
CA HIS A 227 -2.18 15.45 5.13
C HIS A 227 -1.75 14.45 6.21
N PHE A 228 -1.02 14.91 7.21
CA PHE A 228 -0.52 14.04 8.28
C PHE A 228 -1.67 13.42 9.11
N VAL A 229 -2.70 14.20 9.44
CA VAL A 229 -3.86 13.69 10.20
C VAL A 229 -4.61 12.63 9.38
N VAL A 230 -4.89 12.92 8.11
CA VAL A 230 -5.67 12.03 7.23
C VAL A 230 -4.90 10.76 6.88
N TYR A 231 -3.64 10.85 6.48
CA TYR A 231 -2.91 9.72 5.92
C TYR A 231 -2.02 8.98 6.92
N TRP A 232 -1.70 9.56 8.08
CA TRP A 232 -0.90 8.89 9.10
C TRP A 232 -1.72 8.55 10.34
N ILE A 233 -2.31 9.56 10.99
CA ILE A 233 -3.01 9.34 12.27
C ILE A 233 -4.25 8.47 12.06
N SER A 234 -5.04 8.75 11.01
CA SER A 234 -6.26 7.98 10.77
C SER A 234 -6.00 6.49 10.52
N PRO A 235 -5.10 6.06 9.60
CA PRO A 235 -4.76 4.64 9.42
C PRO A 235 -4.23 3.97 10.69
N ILE A 236 -3.38 4.65 11.48
CA ILE A 236 -2.85 4.11 12.74
C ILE A 236 -4.00 3.84 13.73
N VAL A 237 -4.91 4.81 13.89
CA VAL A 237 -6.09 4.66 14.77
C VAL A 237 -7.02 3.57 14.27
N ALA A 238 -7.25 3.48 12.96
CA ALA A 238 -8.09 2.48 12.34
C ALA A 238 -7.55 1.06 12.58
N HIS A 239 -6.23 0.85 12.43
CA HIS A 239 -5.58 -0.41 12.74
C HIS A 239 -5.73 -0.80 14.23
N LEU A 240 -5.50 0.13 15.15
CA LEU A 240 -5.68 -0.12 16.59
C LEU A 240 -7.13 -0.51 16.92
N ALA A 241 -8.10 0.13 16.27
CA ALA A 241 -9.52 -0.16 16.46
C ALA A 241 -9.89 -1.54 15.91
N ILE A 242 -9.48 -1.87 14.68
CA ILE A 242 -9.86 -3.14 14.04
C ILE A 242 -9.21 -4.35 14.70
N GLU A 243 -7.94 -4.25 15.13
CA GLU A 243 -7.29 -5.34 15.87
C GLU A 243 -8.04 -5.67 17.16
N LYS A 244 -8.55 -4.65 17.87
CA LYS A 244 -9.37 -4.84 19.07
C LYS A 244 -10.69 -5.52 18.73
N ILE A 245 -11.35 -5.12 17.65
CA ILE A 245 -12.63 -5.72 17.21
C ILE A 245 -12.42 -7.20 16.86
N ILE A 246 -11.40 -7.52 16.07
CA ILE A 246 -11.08 -8.90 15.66
C ILE A 246 -10.70 -9.75 16.88
N SER A 247 -9.89 -9.23 17.81
CA SER A 247 -9.50 -9.98 19.01
C SER A 247 -10.68 -10.31 19.91
N HIS A 248 -11.64 -9.38 20.04
CA HIS A 248 -12.88 -9.63 20.81
C HIS A 248 -13.75 -10.66 20.11
N GLY A 249 -13.95 -10.56 18.78
CA GLY A 249 -14.74 -11.53 18.02
C GLY A 249 -14.18 -12.95 18.08
N HIS A 250 -12.85 -13.11 18.03
CA HIS A 250 -12.19 -14.41 18.21
C HIS A 250 -12.36 -14.97 19.64
N ALA A 251 -12.35 -14.11 20.66
CA ALA A 251 -12.56 -14.54 22.04
C ALA A 251 -13.99 -15.02 22.28
N GLU A 252 -14.99 -14.32 21.74
CA GLU A 252 -16.40 -14.71 21.81
C GLU A 252 -16.66 -16.02 21.08
N ALA A 253 -16.14 -16.19 19.86
CA ALA A 253 -16.28 -17.43 19.10
C ALA A 253 -15.70 -18.66 19.84
N LYS A 254 -14.58 -18.50 20.56
CA LYS A 254 -14.00 -19.56 21.39
C LYS A 254 -14.88 -19.91 22.60
N LEU A 255 -15.47 -18.91 23.26
CA LEU A 255 -16.39 -19.13 24.38
C LEU A 255 -17.65 -19.87 23.94
N ASP A 256 -18.22 -19.51 22.78
CA ASP A 256 -19.42 -20.17 22.24
C ASP A 256 -19.15 -21.60 21.76
N ALA A 257 -17.95 -21.87 21.24
CA ALA A 257 -17.54 -23.24 20.90
C ALA A 257 -17.39 -24.12 22.16
N SER A 258 -16.83 -23.57 23.24
CA SER A 258 -16.69 -24.26 24.53
C SER A 258 -18.05 -24.59 25.17
N LYS A 259 -19.05 -23.70 25.04
CA LYS A 259 -20.41 -23.93 25.56
C LYS A 259 -21.21 -24.98 24.78
N LYS A 260 -20.82 -25.28 23.53
CA LYS A 260 -21.47 -26.32 22.70
C LYS A 260 -20.86 -27.71 22.91
N THR A 261 -19.78 -27.81 23.67
CA THR A 261 -19.08 -29.08 23.96
C THR A 261 -19.33 -29.60 25.39
N GLU A 262 -20.09 -28.86 26.20
CA GLU A 262 -20.69 -29.29 27.47
C GLU A 262 -22.16 -29.67 27.28
#